data_AF-A0A3C1URA1-F1
#
_entry.id   AF-A0A3C1URA1-F1
#
_cell.length_a   1.000
_cell.length_b   1.000
_cell.length_c   1.000
_cell.angle_alpha   90.00
_cell.angle_beta   90.00
_cell.angle_gamma   90.00
#
_symmetry.space_group_name_H-M   'P 1'
#
loop_
_entity.id
_entity.type
_entity.pdbx_description
1 polymer ?
#
loop_
_entity_poly.entity_id
_entity_poly.type
_entity_poly.pdbx_seq_one_letter_code
_entity_poly.pdbx_strand_id
1 'polypeptide(L)'
;MKINSKFTTQCPWGIFAVSLLSCMMFNLLNAQSIHVEKVFGPETDTGQYKHPSSFEYLDNGDFFLVYYGGKGEYAWDTAVFGSRKVKGSDSWSAPVAIAQNPFQSMGNPVLWQGPPGPGWVFFFFR
;
A
#
# COMPACT_ATOMS: atom_id res chain seq x y z
N MET A 1 -45.84 -52.61 -34.78
CA MET A 1 -44.70 -52.23 -33.91
C MET A 1 -44.35 -50.77 -34.22
N LYS A 2 -44.79 -49.80 -33.40
CA LYS A 2 -44.51 -48.36 -33.58
C LYS A 2 -43.52 -47.94 -32.51
N ILE A 3 -42.34 -47.47 -32.93
CA ILE A 3 -41.31 -46.93 -32.05
C ILE A 3 -41.60 -45.44 -31.89
N ASN A 4 -41.98 -45.01 -30.69
CA ASN A 4 -42.13 -43.59 -30.34
C ASN A 4 -40.78 -43.08 -29.80
N SER A 5 -40.01 -42.34 -30.60
CA SER A 5 -38.88 -41.58 -30.08
C SER A 5 -39.34 -40.15 -29.76
N LYS A 6 -39.60 -39.89 -28.47
CA LYS A 6 -39.60 -38.52 -27.96
C LYS A 6 -38.22 -38.25 -27.38
N PHE A 7 -37.26 -37.90 -28.23
CA PHE A 7 -36.06 -37.21 -27.76
C PHE A 7 -36.42 -35.75 -27.54
N THR A 8 -36.76 -35.42 -26.30
CA THR A 8 -36.89 -34.03 -25.85
C THR A 8 -35.47 -33.49 -25.65
N THR A 9 -35.00 -32.67 -26.58
CA THR A 9 -33.76 -31.90 -26.41
C THR A 9 -34.01 -30.84 -25.33
N GLN A 10 -33.62 -31.13 -24.10
CA GLN A 10 -33.52 -30.11 -23.05
C GLN A 10 -32.45 -29.11 -23.48
N CYS A 11 -32.92 -27.90 -23.77
CA CYS A 11 -32.11 -26.79 -24.22
C CYS A 11 -31.18 -26.33 -23.07
N PRO A 12 -29.84 -26.29 -23.23
CA PRO A 12 -28.89 -26.15 -22.12
C PRO A 12 -28.78 -24.72 -21.54
N TRP A 13 -29.75 -23.85 -21.80
CA TRP A 13 -29.75 -22.44 -21.36
C TRP A 13 -29.62 -22.29 -19.84
N GLY A 14 -30.14 -23.25 -19.06
CA GLY A 14 -30.03 -23.24 -17.59
C GLY A 14 -28.60 -23.38 -17.08
N ILE A 15 -27.77 -24.21 -17.73
CA ILE A 15 -26.36 -24.41 -17.34
C ILE A 15 -25.52 -23.18 -17.72
N PHE A 16 -25.78 -22.60 -18.89
CA PHE A 16 -25.12 -21.36 -19.32
C PHE A 16 -25.49 -20.17 -18.43
N ALA A 17 -26.76 -20.01 -18.06
CA ALA A 17 -27.22 -18.92 -17.19
C ALA A 17 -26.62 -19.02 -15.77
N VAL A 18 -26.57 -20.22 -15.18
CA VAL A 18 -25.96 -20.44 -13.85
C VAL A 18 -24.44 -20.19 -13.89
N SER A 19 -23.76 -20.61 -14.97
CA SER A 19 -22.34 -20.35 -15.17
C SER A 19 -22.04 -18.85 -15.30
N LEU A 20 -22.85 -18.12 -16.07
CA LEU A 20 -22.74 -16.65 -16.20
C LEU A 20 -22.98 -15.94 -14.87
N LEU A 21 -24.02 -16.32 -14.12
CA LEU A 21 -24.32 -15.76 -12.80
C LEU A 21 -23.17 -16.03 -11.81
N SER A 22 -22.62 -17.24 -11.84
CA SER A 22 -21.47 -17.65 -11.04
C SER A 22 -20.22 -16.82 -11.36
N CYS A 23 -19.89 -16.66 -12.64
CA CYS A 23 -18.78 -15.81 -13.09
C CYS A 23 -18.97 -14.35 -12.68
N MET A 24 -20.18 -13.78 -12.77
CA MET A 24 -20.44 -12.41 -12.37
C MET A 24 -20.32 -12.21 -10.85
N MET A 25 -20.83 -13.16 -10.06
CA MET A 25 -20.65 -13.18 -8.60
C MET A 25 -19.16 -13.28 -8.21
N PHE A 26 -18.38 -14.08 -8.94
CA PHE A 26 -16.94 -14.23 -8.70
C PHE A 26 -16.17 -12.93 -8.95
N ASN A 27 -16.53 -12.17 -9.99
CA ASN A 27 -15.91 -10.87 -10.27
C ASN A 27 -16.29 -9.80 -9.24
N LEU A 28 -17.54 -9.80 -8.74
CA LEU A 28 -17.98 -8.89 -7.67
C LEU A 28 -17.26 -9.18 -6.34
N LEU A 29 -16.98 -10.44 -6.02
CA LEU A 29 -16.23 -10.83 -4.82
C LEU A 29 -14.73 -10.50 -4.91
N ASN A 30 -14.17 -10.40 -6.12
CA ASN A 30 -12.75 -10.11 -6.36
C ASN A 30 -12.48 -8.65 -6.75
N ALA A 31 -13.47 -7.77 -6.69
CA ALA A 31 -13.28 -6.35 -6.89
C ALA A 31 -12.48 -5.76 -5.71
N GLN A 32 -11.16 -5.79 -5.82
CA GLN A 32 -10.26 -5.16 -4.86
C GLN A 32 -10.40 -3.64 -4.99
N SER A 33 -10.93 -2.99 -3.95
CA SER A 33 -11.03 -1.54 -3.92
C SER A 33 -9.64 -0.92 -3.79
N ILE A 34 -9.36 0.12 -4.57
CA ILE A 34 -8.17 0.94 -4.38
C ILE A 34 -8.39 1.76 -3.11
N HIS A 35 -7.54 1.55 -2.11
CA HIS A 35 -7.51 2.39 -0.92
C HIS A 35 -6.57 3.57 -1.17
N VAL A 36 -7.10 4.78 -1.08
CA VAL A 36 -6.34 6.03 -1.16
C VAL A 36 -6.51 6.77 0.15
N GLU A 37 -5.42 7.02 0.85
CA GLU A 37 -5.40 7.81 2.08
C GLU A 37 -4.31 8.86 2.04
N LYS A 38 -4.58 10.03 2.64
CA LYS A 38 -3.56 11.02 2.93
C LYS A 38 -2.87 10.61 4.22
N VAL A 39 -1.57 10.33 4.17
CA VAL A 39 -0.81 9.93 5.37
C VAL A 39 -0.30 11.15 6.14
N PHE A 40 0.53 11.99 5.53
CA PHE A 40 1.06 13.22 6.15
C PHE A 40 1.01 14.40 5.18
N GLY A 41 0.41 15.51 5.62
CA GLY A 41 0.34 16.77 4.88
C GLY A 41 1.02 17.93 5.58
N PRO A 42 0.98 19.14 5.00
CA PRO A 42 1.65 20.32 5.55
C PRO A 42 1.29 20.64 7.01
N GLU A 43 0.12 20.16 7.47
CA GLU A 43 -0.33 20.22 8.85
C GLU A 43 0.46 19.34 9.83
N THR A 44 1.20 18.33 9.34
CA THR A 44 2.04 17.45 10.16
C THR A 44 3.32 18.19 10.54
N ASP A 45 3.67 18.16 11.83
CA ASP A 45 4.83 18.86 12.41
C ASP A 45 6.18 18.19 12.07
N THR A 46 6.48 18.12 10.77
CA THR A 46 7.73 17.59 10.21
C THR A 46 8.24 18.49 9.07
N GLY A 47 7.92 19.79 9.15
CA GLY A 47 8.11 20.76 8.07
C GLY A 47 7.01 20.72 7.02
N GLN A 48 6.79 21.84 6.31
CA GLN A 48 5.69 21.97 5.34
C GLN A 48 5.85 21.04 4.14
N TYR A 49 7.09 20.77 3.73
CA TYR A 49 7.42 20.01 2.53
C TYR A 49 7.64 18.51 2.86
N LYS A 50 7.21 17.62 1.96
CA LYS A 50 7.46 16.16 2.04
C LYS A 50 7.77 15.62 0.65
N HIS A 51 8.95 15.07 0.48
CA HIS A 51 9.41 14.43 -0.75
C HIS A 51 10.71 13.66 -0.42
N PRO A 52 11.20 12.77 -1.29
CA PRO A 52 10.39 11.65 -1.70
C PRO A 52 10.01 10.79 -0.48
N SER A 53 9.03 9.92 -0.67
CA SER A 53 8.67 8.87 0.28
C SER A 53 9.12 7.50 -0.23
N SER A 54 9.30 6.57 0.70
CA SER A 54 9.49 5.15 0.45
C SER A 54 8.72 4.39 1.53
N PHE A 55 8.05 3.30 1.18
CA PHE A 55 7.31 2.49 2.13
C PHE A 55 7.45 1.01 1.80
N GLU A 56 7.30 0.16 2.81
CA GLU A 56 7.46 -1.30 2.70
C GLU A 56 6.39 -1.99 3.55
N TYR A 57 5.94 -3.15 3.08
CA TYR A 57 5.13 -4.07 3.88
C TYR A 57 6.07 -5.09 4.53
N LEU A 58 6.23 -4.97 5.84
CA LEU A 58 7.22 -5.74 6.58
C LEU A 58 6.77 -7.19 6.83
N ASP A 59 7.74 -8.07 7.09
CA ASP A 59 7.51 -9.50 7.40
C ASP A 59 6.53 -9.72 8.58
N ASN A 60 6.47 -8.79 9.53
CA ASN A 60 5.54 -8.85 10.67
C ASN A 60 4.10 -8.44 10.29
N GLY A 61 3.89 -8.00 9.06
CA GLY A 61 2.61 -7.57 8.49
C GLY A 61 2.28 -6.09 8.71
N ASP A 62 3.23 -5.30 9.19
CA ASP A 62 3.06 -3.86 9.34
C ASP A 62 3.49 -3.12 8.09
N PHE A 63 2.93 -1.94 7.86
CA PHE A 63 3.55 -0.99 6.94
C PHE A 63 4.52 -0.10 7.70
N PHE A 64 5.65 0.19 7.08
CA PHE A 64 6.56 1.23 7.52
C PHE A 64 6.79 2.21 6.38
N LEU A 65 6.64 3.49 6.68
CA LEU A 65 6.77 4.60 5.74
C LEU A 65 7.93 5.47 6.21
N VAL A 66 8.78 5.87 5.27
CA VAL A 66 9.80 6.89 5.45
C VAL A 66 9.63 7.99 4.42
N TYR A 67 9.96 9.22 4.81
CA TYR A 67 9.99 10.37 3.91
C TYR A 67 10.98 11.42 4.44
N TYR A 68 11.53 12.29 3.59
CA TYR A 68 12.19 13.50 4.11
C TYR A 68 11.18 14.63 4.25
N GLY A 69 11.29 15.36 5.36
CA GLY A 69 10.46 16.51 5.70
C GLY A 69 11.31 17.69 6.12
N GLY A 70 10.82 18.92 5.89
CA GLY A 70 11.52 20.15 6.25
C GLY A 70 10.90 21.39 5.58
N LYS A 71 11.66 22.48 5.49
CA LYS A 71 11.18 23.72 4.83
C LYS A 71 11.12 23.63 3.30
N GLY A 72 11.85 22.71 2.69
CA GLY A 72 11.89 22.55 1.25
C GLY A 72 12.90 21.49 0.80
N GLU A 73 12.95 21.25 -0.50
CA GLU A 73 13.90 20.33 -1.12
C GLU A 73 15.35 20.77 -0.81
N TYR A 74 16.11 19.89 -0.16
CA TYR A 74 17.48 20.11 0.32
C TYR A 74 17.68 21.32 1.26
N ALA A 75 16.64 21.78 1.95
CA ALA A 75 16.80 22.77 3.00
C ALA A 75 17.68 22.19 4.14
N TRP A 76 18.46 23.05 4.80
CA TRP A 76 19.39 22.63 5.86
C TRP A 76 18.68 21.94 7.05
N ASP A 77 17.39 22.20 7.24
CA ASP A 77 16.59 21.67 8.34
C ASP A 77 15.81 20.39 7.98
N THR A 78 16.12 19.74 6.86
CA THR A 78 15.46 18.49 6.51
C THR A 78 15.93 17.32 7.37
N ALA A 79 14.97 16.48 7.76
CA ALA A 79 15.19 15.23 8.46
C ALA A 79 14.46 14.08 7.73
N VAL A 80 14.94 12.85 7.92
CA VAL A 80 14.20 11.65 7.52
C VAL A 80 13.27 11.27 8.66
N PHE A 81 11.97 11.22 8.35
CA PHE A 81 10.92 10.81 9.27
C PHE A 81 10.45 9.39 8.96
N GLY A 82 10.09 8.65 10.01
CA GLY A 82 9.51 7.31 9.94
C GLY A 82 8.16 7.25 10.63
N SER A 83 7.22 6.50 10.06
CA SER A 83 5.92 6.19 10.67
C SER A 83 5.51 4.75 10.37
N ARG A 84 4.77 4.13 11.29
CA ARG A 84 4.36 2.73 11.24
C ARG A 84 2.84 2.63 11.26
N LYS A 85 2.27 1.80 10.39
CA LYS A 85 0.89 1.32 10.47
C LYS A 85 0.93 -0.15 10.87
N VAL A 86 0.58 -0.42 12.13
CA VAL A 86 0.55 -1.79 12.66
C VAL A 86 -0.47 -2.63 11.88
N LYS A 87 -0.19 -3.91 11.69
CA LYS A 87 -1.10 -4.86 11.03
C LYS A 87 -2.50 -4.78 11.63
N GLY A 88 -3.48 -4.51 10.78
CA GLY A 88 -4.89 -4.37 11.18
C GLY A 88 -5.26 -3.03 11.84
N SER A 89 -4.31 -2.09 11.94
CA SER A 89 -4.58 -0.71 12.36
C SER A 89 -5.12 0.12 11.20
N ASP A 90 -6.08 0.99 11.49
CA ASP A 90 -6.57 2.01 10.55
C ASP A 90 -5.76 3.31 10.61
N SER A 91 -4.84 3.44 11.57
CA SER A 91 -4.05 4.65 11.79
C SER A 91 -2.55 4.43 11.72
N TRP A 92 -1.86 5.43 11.16
CA TRP A 92 -0.40 5.59 11.21
C TRP A 92 0.04 6.17 12.56
N SER A 93 1.21 5.76 13.06
CA SER A 93 1.82 6.39 14.22
C SER A 93 2.23 7.84 13.90
N ALA A 94 2.36 8.68 14.93
CA ALA A 94 3.02 9.97 14.76
C ALA A 94 4.42 9.78 14.14
N PRO A 95 4.82 10.59 13.14
CA PRO A 95 6.10 10.46 12.51
C PRO A 95 7.21 10.88 13.47
N VAL A 96 8.33 10.15 13.44
CA VAL A 96 9.51 10.41 14.28
C VAL A 96 10.70 10.63 13.39
N ALA A 97 11.55 11.61 13.72
CA ALA A 97 12.83 11.81 13.03
C ALA A 97 13.75 10.61 13.33
N ILE A 98 14.05 9.80 12.32
CA ILE A 98 14.92 8.62 12.42
C ILE A 98 16.34 8.91 11.90
N ALA A 99 16.51 10.01 11.14
CA ALA A 99 17.82 10.59 10.85
C ALA A 99 17.71 12.12 10.78
N GLN A 100 18.56 12.81 11.53
CA GLN A 100 18.64 14.27 11.55
C GLN A 100 20.06 14.72 11.88
N ASN A 101 20.51 15.83 11.29
CA ASN A 101 21.79 16.46 11.58
C ASN A 101 21.58 17.98 11.66
N PRO A 102 22.15 18.67 12.67
CA PRO A 102 22.03 20.13 12.77
C PRO A 102 22.84 20.91 11.71
N PHE A 103 23.75 20.26 11.00
CA PHE A 103 24.68 20.90 10.05
C PHE A 103 24.47 20.50 8.60
N GLN A 104 23.71 19.43 8.34
CA GLN A 104 23.53 18.87 7.01
C GLN A 104 22.08 18.48 6.81
N SER A 105 21.60 18.69 5.59
CA SER A 105 20.28 18.25 5.16
C SER A 105 20.25 16.72 5.05
N MET A 106 19.22 16.06 5.57
CA MET A 106 18.99 14.63 5.33
C MET A 106 17.95 14.45 4.21
N GLY A 107 18.14 13.46 3.33
CA GLY A 107 17.30 13.32 2.14
C GLY A 107 17.26 11.92 1.51
N ASN A 108 16.33 11.82 0.55
CA ASN A 108 15.85 10.66 -0.20
C ASN A 108 16.02 9.31 0.52
N PRO A 109 15.19 9.05 1.54
CA PRO A 109 15.21 7.77 2.20
C PRO A 109 14.67 6.67 1.28
N VAL A 110 15.32 5.52 1.31
CA VAL A 110 14.89 4.27 0.70
C VAL A 110 14.79 3.22 1.81
N LEU A 111 13.59 2.70 2.00
CA LEU A 111 13.32 1.61 2.92
C LEU A 111 13.45 0.28 2.17
N TRP A 112 14.05 -0.71 2.82
CA TRP A 112 14.15 -2.06 2.29
C TRP A 112 14.19 -3.08 3.43
N GLN A 113 13.45 -4.19 3.29
CA GLN A 113 13.59 -5.36 4.15
C GLN A 113 14.06 -6.55 3.31
N GLY A 114 15.13 -7.21 3.76
CA GLY A 114 15.63 -8.42 3.12
C GLY A 114 14.82 -9.67 3.48
N PRO A 115 14.93 -10.75 2.69
CA PRO A 115 14.25 -12.01 2.98
C PRO A 115 14.67 -12.57 4.34
N PRO A 116 13.71 -13.09 5.10
CA PRO A 116 13.21 -12.49 6.33
C PRO A 116 14.30 -11.95 7.26
N GLY A 117 14.12 -10.74 7.78
CA GLY A 117 15.17 -10.10 8.56
C GLY A 117 14.91 -8.66 8.97
N PRO A 118 15.95 -7.92 9.42
CA PRO A 118 15.80 -6.53 9.79
C PRO A 118 15.50 -5.65 8.56
N GLY A 119 14.70 -4.60 8.79
CA GLY A 119 14.54 -3.51 7.83
C GLY A 119 15.70 -2.52 7.89
N TRP A 120 16.01 -1.91 6.76
CA TRP A 120 17.09 -0.93 6.57
C TRP A 120 16.53 0.34 5.95
N VAL A 121 17.02 1.49 6.43
CA VAL A 121 16.76 2.79 5.81
C VAL A 121 18.08 3.33 5.30
N PHE A 122 18.17 3.47 3.98
CA PHE A 122 19.27 4.15 3.30
C PHE A 122 18.84 5.59 3.05
N PHE A 123 19.72 6.55 3.28
CA PHE A 123 19.45 7.95 3.03
C PHE A 123 20.76 8.65 2.69
N PHE A 124 20.67 9.83 2.10
CA PHE A 124 21.85 10.66 1.88
C PHE A 124 21.79 11.92 2.72
N PHE A 125 22.95 12.55 2.86
CA PHE A 125 23.10 13.86 3.45
C PHE A 125 23.79 14.80 2.47
N ARG A 126 23.45 16.09 2.56
CA ARG A 126 24.05 17.16 1.78
C ARG A 126 24.38 18.36 2.67
#